data_AF-A0A7R7CPS8-F1
#
_entry.id   AF-A0A7R7CPS8-F1
#
_cell.length_a   1.000
_cell.length_b   1.000
_cell.length_c   1.000
_cell.angle_alpha   90.00
_cell.angle_beta   90.00
_cell.angle_gamma   90.00
#
_symmetry.space_group_name_H-M   'P 1'
#
loop_
_entity.id
_entity.type
_entity.pdbx_description
1 polymer ?
#
loop_
_entity_poly.entity_id
_entity_poly.type
_entity_poly.pdbx_seq_one_letter_code
_entity_poly.pdbx_strand_id
1 'polypeptide(L)' 'MQPDPGTGLVLFSGGQDSTTCLAWALENFERVETIGFDYGQRHRIELDVRPYLLGRIRTDFPAWRGRLAGC' A
#
# COMPACT_ATOMS: atom_id res chain seq x y z
N MET A 1 0.36 9.71 26.29
CA MET A 1 1.30 9.23 25.27
C MET A 1 0.46 8.70 24.12
N GLN A 2 0.13 9.54 23.14
CA GLN A 2 -0.33 8.99 21.87
C GLN A 2 0.88 8.29 21.25
N PRO A 3 0.75 7.05 20.75
CA PRO A 3 1.85 6.43 20.04
C PRO A 3 2.24 7.35 18.88
N ASP A 4 3.55 7.54 18.65
CA ASP A 4 4.02 8.08 17.37
C ASP A 4 3.29 7.30 16.27
N PRO A 5 2.74 7.94 15.23
CA PRO A 5 1.89 7.24 14.26
C PRO A 5 2.64 6.17 13.47
N GLY A 6 3.94 6.00 13.70
CA GLY A 6 4.65 4.75 13.46
C GLY A 6 4.80 4.39 11.98
N THR A 7 5.50 3.30 11.73
CA THR A 7 5.61 2.73 10.38
C THR A 7 4.74 1.48 10.28
N GLY A 8 3.80 1.48 9.33
CA GLY A 8 3.01 0.30 8.97
C GLY A 8 3.68 -0.48 7.83
N LEU A 9 3.52 -1.80 7.83
CA LEU A 9 3.86 -2.67 6.70
C LEU A 9 2.59 -3.35 6.22
N VAL A 10 2.24 -3.16 4.95
CA VAL A 10 1.04 -3.76 4.35
C VAL A 10 1.45 -4.85 3.38
N LEU A 11 0.87 -6.03 3.57
CA LEU A 11 0.90 -7.10 2.59
C LEU A 11 0.00 -6.70 1.42
N PHE A 12 0.60 -6.27 0.32
CA PHE A 12 -0.11 -5.62 -0.77
C PHE A 12 0.00 -6.43 -2.05
N SER A 13 -1.09 -7.13 -2.41
CA SER A 13 -1.17 -7.89 -3.67
C SER A 13 -1.57 -7.02 -4.85
N GLY A 14 -2.29 -5.91 -4.62
CA GLY A 14 -2.99 -5.15 -5.67
C GLY A 14 -4.47 -5.52 -5.81
N GLY A 15 -4.94 -6.56 -5.10
CA GLY A 15 -6.36 -6.89 -4.99
C GLY A 15 -7.13 -5.89 -4.12
N GLN A 16 -8.46 -5.93 -4.20
CA GLN A 16 -9.38 -4.99 -3.52
C GLN A 16 -9.17 -4.97 -2.00
N ASP A 17 -9.08 -6.13 -1.36
CA ASP A 17 -8.95 -6.23 0.09
C ASP A 17 -7.62 -5.60 0.55
N SER A 18 -6.51 -5.98 -0.08
CA SER A 18 -5.20 -5.42 0.23
C SER A 18 -5.09 -3.93 -0.07
N THR A 19 -5.82 -3.43 -1.06
CA THR A 19 -5.93 -1.98 -1.37
C THR A 19 -6.71 -1.24 -0.29
N THR A 20 -7.75 -1.86 0.25
CA THR A 20 -8.54 -1.29 1.35
C THR A 20 -7.71 -1.21 2.63
N CYS A 21 -6.94 -2.26 2.94
CA CYS A 21 -5.97 -2.25 4.04
C CYS A 21 -4.90 -1.17 3.86
N LEU A 22 -4.39 -0.99 2.63
CA LEU A 22 -3.41 0.05 2.33
C LEU A 22 -3.97 1.46 2.55
N ALA A 23 -5.19 1.74 2.08
CA ALA A 23 -5.84 3.03 2.29
C ALA A 23 -6.02 3.33 3.77
N TRP A 24 -6.52 2.36 4.55
CA TRP A 24 -6.66 2.51 6.00
C TRP A 24 -5.31 2.78 6.67
N ALA A 25 -4.25 2.05 6.30
CA ALA A 25 -2.92 2.28 6.85
C ALA A 25 -2.40 3.70 6.51
N LEU A 26 -2.61 4.17 5.28
CA LEU A 26 -2.18 5.51 4.84
C LEU A 26 -2.95 6.64 5.53
N GLU A 27 -4.12 6.38 6.11
CA GLU A 27 -4.81 7.36 6.95
C GLU A 27 -4.23 7.39 8.38
N ASN A 28 -3.82 6.24 8.90
CA ASN A 28 -3.52 6.06 10.32
C ASN A 28 -2.02 6.09 10.68
N PHE A 29 -1.11 5.86 9.72
CA PHE A 29 0.34 5.78 9.97
C PHE A 29 1.13 6.90 9.28
N GLU A 30 2.27 7.31 9.84
CA GLU A 30 3.11 8.35 9.19
C GLU A 30 3.78 7.82 7.93
N ARG A 31 4.17 6.56 7.95
CA ARG A 31 4.84 5.87 6.85
C ARG A 31 4.27 4.47 6.67
N VAL A 32 4.03 4.08 5.43
CA VAL A 32 3.53 2.75 5.07
C VAL A 32 4.41 2.14 3.98
N GLU A 33 5.05 1.04 4.32
CA GLU A 33 5.77 0.18 3.37
C GLU A 33 4.82 -0.87 2.80
N THR A 34 5.07 -1.33 1.57
CA THR A 34 4.30 -2.42 0.98
C THR A 34 5.19 -3.58 0.57
N ILE A 35 4.77 -4.80 0.87
CA ILE A 35 5.41 -6.02 0.41
C ILE A 35 4.40 -6.89 -0.33
N GLY A 36 4.78 -7.36 -1.52
CA GLY A 36 3.99 -8.30 -2.30
C GLY A 36 4.77 -9.61 -2.42
N PHE A 37 4.08 -10.74 -2.32
CA PHE A 37 4.68 -12.04 -2.48
C PHE A 37 4.28 -12.69 -3.79
N ASP A 38 5.27 -13.18 -4.51
CA ASP A 38 5.09 -14.01 -5.69
C ASP A 38 5.47 -15.46 -5.36
N TYR A 39 4.46 -16.30 -5.16
CA TYR A 39 4.61 -17.73 -4.89
C TYR A 39 4.01 -18.60 -6.01
N GLY A 40 3.77 -18.04 -7.21
CA GLY A 40 3.10 -18.75 -8.32
C GLY A 40 1.59 -18.94 -8.16
N GLN A 41 0.92 -18.10 -7.36
CA GLN A 41 -0.53 -18.15 -7.17
C GLN A 41 -1.36 -17.87 -8.44
N ARG A 42 -2.59 -18.40 -8.50
CA ARG A 42 -3.54 -18.19 -9.63
C ARG A 42 -3.86 -16.71 -9.90
N HIS A 43 -3.91 -15.88 -8.86
CA HIS A 43 -4.24 -14.45 -8.98
C HIS A 43 -2.98 -13.58 -9.25
N ARG A 44 -2.09 -14.03 -10.14
CA ARG A 44 -0.90 -13.28 -10.58
C ARG A 44 -1.26 -11.88 -11.09
N ILE A 45 -2.41 -11.74 -11.75
CA ILE A 45 -2.87 -10.47 -12.32
C ILE A 45 -2.93 -9.33 -11.28
N GLU A 46 -3.21 -9.63 -10.01
CA GLU A 46 -3.20 -8.61 -8.96
C GLU A 46 -1.81 -8.00 -8.78
N LEU A 47 -0.77 -8.86 -8.77
CA LEU A 47 0.62 -8.42 -8.65
C LEU A 47 1.07 -7.59 -9.85
N ASP A 48 0.55 -7.89 -11.05
CA ASP A 48 0.85 -7.12 -12.26
C ASP A 48 0.22 -5.72 -12.19
N VAL A 49 -0.95 -5.60 -11.55
CA VAL A 49 -1.67 -4.34 -11.36
C VAL A 49 -1.10 -3.52 -10.20
N ARG A 50 -0.40 -4.15 -9.25
CA ARG A 50 0.18 -3.49 -8.06
C ARG A 50 0.98 -2.21 -8.39
N PRO A 51 1.94 -2.18 -9.32
CA PRO A 51 2.70 -0.95 -9.62
C PRO A 51 1.81 0.18 -10.15
N TYR A 52 0.83 -0.17 -10.99
CA TYR A 52 -0.14 0.79 -11.52
C TYR A 52 -0.98 1.40 -10.39
N LEU A 53 -1.50 0.58 -9.47
CA LEU A 53 -2.26 1.06 -8.32
C LEU A 53 -1.43 1.95 -7.40
N LEU A 54 -0.18 1.60 -7.09
CA LEU A 54 0.70 2.47 -6.30
C LEU A 54 0.92 3.82 -6.99
N GLY A 55 1.12 3.82 -8.31
CA GLY A 55 1.24 5.05 -9.11
C GLY A 55 -0.03 5.92 -9.06
N ARG A 56 -1.20 5.28 -9.19
CA ARG A 56 -2.51 5.96 -9.06
C ARG A 56 -2.70 6.53 -7.65
N ILE A 57 -2.40 5.75 -6.61
CA ILE A 57 -2.50 6.22 -5.21
C ILE A 57 -1.66 7.48 -4.99
N ARG A 58 -0.41 7.50 -5.49
CA ARG A 58 0.48 8.68 -5.38
C ARG A 58 -0.01 9.90 -6.14
N THR A 59 -0.74 9.71 -7.24
CA THR A 59 -1.19 10.78 -8.13
C THR A 59 -2.55 11.32 -7.71
N ASP A 60 -3.49 10.43 -7.44
CA ASP A 60 -4.89 10.75 -7.15
C ASP A 60 -5.11 11.18 -5.70
N PHE A 61 -4.23 10.77 -4.77
CA PHE A 61 -4.32 11.09 -3.34
C PHE A 61 -3.03 11.79 -2.85
N PRO A 62 -2.86 13.09 -3.13
CA PRO A 62 -1.66 13.84 -2.76
C PRO A 62 -1.32 13.78 -1.26
N ALA A 63 -2.34 13.71 -0.39
CA ALA A 63 -2.18 13.60 1.06
C ALA A 63 -1.44 12.32 1.50
N TRP A 64 -1.51 11.25 0.70
CA TRP A 64 -0.85 9.98 1.01
C TRP A 64 0.52 9.83 0.35
N ARG A 65 0.89 10.72 -0.57
CA ARG A 65 2.14 10.64 -1.34
C ARG A 65 3.39 10.59 -0.46
N GLY A 66 3.43 11.39 0.62
CA GLY A 66 4.55 11.40 1.56
C GLY A 66 4.53 10.26 2.58
N ARG A 67 3.39 9.57 2.70
CA ARG A 67 3.17 8.46 3.66
C ARG A 67 3.48 7.12 3.01
N LEU A 68 3.19 6.95 1.72
CA LEU A 68 3.50 5.73 0.97
C LEU A 68 4.99 5.66 0.63
N ALA A 69 5.68 4.67 1.19
CA ALA A 69 7.11 4.50 0.99
C ALA A 69 7.48 3.81 -0.34
N GLY A 70 8.77 3.92 -0.68
CA GLY A 70 9.32 3.54 -1.98
C GLY A 70 9.15 4.67 -3.00
N CYS A 71 10.23 5.00 -3.70
CA CYS A 71 10.22 5.92 -4.83
C CYS A 71 9.90 5.11 -6.09
#